data_AF-A0A7K2LZ08-F1
#
_entry.id   AF-A0A7K2LZ08-F1
#
_cell.length_a   1.000
_cell.length_b   1.000
_cell.length_c   1.000
_cell.angle_alpha   90.00
_cell.angle_beta   90.00
_cell.angle_gamma   90.00
#
_symmetry.space_group_name_H-M   'P 1'
#
loop_
_entity.id
_entity.type
_entity.pdbx_description
1 polymer ?
#
loop_
_entity_poly.entity_id
_entity_poly.type
_entity_poly.pdbx_seq_one_letter_code
_entity_poly.pdbx_strand_id
1 'polypeptide(L)'
;MSRELLGIECADEVSTASSELALAVCAEPVADQRAQLALAVWQLRHVVALLDESARRGFLFRVWQHRTAALSPAQRTALCTRGAETCTVLADGLPAMSPAVQRGWDGYLRTLRRTALAWRAGDAPVNYLLFEHTHLTLRRLRVPPAVEAL
;
A
#
# COMPACT_ATOMS: atom_id res chain seq x y z
N MET A 1 -30.23 -7.08 8.15
CA MET A 1 -28.88 -7.49 7.72
C MET A 1 -27.92 -7.24 8.87
N SER A 2 -27.21 -8.26 9.32
CA SER A 2 -26.32 -8.17 10.49
C SER A 2 -25.03 -7.40 10.15
N ARG A 3 -24.47 -6.64 11.11
CA ARG A 3 -23.23 -5.84 10.94
C ARG A 3 -22.04 -6.65 10.43
N GLU A 4 -21.99 -7.94 10.74
CA GLU A 4 -20.92 -8.85 10.30
C GLU A 4 -20.91 -9.10 8.79
N LEU A 5 -22.08 -9.17 8.14
CA LEU A 5 -22.17 -9.40 6.69
C LEU A 5 -21.62 -8.21 5.89
N LEU A 6 -21.91 -6.98 6.34
CA LEU A 6 -21.41 -5.76 5.71
C LEU A 6 -19.88 -5.62 5.81
N GLY A 7 -19.28 -6.12 6.91
CA GLY A 7 -17.83 -6.10 7.11
C GLY A 7 -17.08 -7.07 6.20
N ILE A 8 -17.65 -8.25 5.94
CA ILE A 8 -17.10 -9.27 5.04
C ILE A 8 -17.23 -8.80 3.58
N GLU A 9 -18.41 -8.32 3.18
CA GLU A 9 -18.66 -7.81 1.82
C GLU A 9 -17.70 -6.67 1.45
N CYS A 10 -17.45 -5.71 2.36
CA CYS A 10 -16.52 -4.61 2.12
C CYS A 10 -15.05 -5.05 1.99
N ALA A 11 -14.66 -6.15 2.65
CA ALA A 11 -13.31 -6.70 2.55
C ALA A 11 -13.09 -7.41 1.19
N ASP A 12 -14.11 -8.08 0.68
CA ASP A 12 -14.08 -8.72 -0.64
C ASP A 12 -14.01 -7.69 -1.77
N GLU A 13 -14.70 -6.56 -1.64
CA GLU A 13 -14.67 -5.47 -2.63
C GLU A 13 -13.26 -4.87 -2.78
N VAL A 14 -12.56 -4.58 -1.68
CA VAL A 14 -11.22 -3.99 -1.75
C VAL A 14 -10.18 -4.98 -2.26
N SER A 15 -10.35 -6.28 -1.94
CA SER A 15 -9.53 -7.36 -2.50
C SER A 15 -9.74 -7.50 -4.02
N THR A 16 -10.99 -7.39 -4.48
CA THR A 16 -11.35 -7.40 -5.90
C THR A 16 -10.74 -6.22 -6.64
N ALA A 17 -10.92 -5.00 -6.13
CA ALA A 17 -10.35 -3.80 -6.75
C ALA A 17 -8.81 -3.82 -6.79
N SER A 18 -8.16 -4.36 -5.75
CA SER A 18 -6.71 -4.61 -5.73
C SER A 18 -6.29 -5.62 -6.81
N SER A 19 -7.10 -6.65 -7.05
CA SER A 19 -6.85 -7.67 -8.07
C SER A 19 -7.03 -7.12 -9.49
N GLU A 20 -8.06 -6.32 -9.74
CA GLU A 20 -8.27 -5.64 -11.01
C GLU A 20 -7.11 -4.69 -11.36
N LEU A 21 -6.67 -3.90 -10.38
CA LEU A 21 -5.47 -3.08 -10.52
C LEU A 21 -4.24 -3.94 -10.84
N ALA A 22 -4.05 -5.05 -10.12
CA ALA A 22 -2.92 -5.94 -10.36
C ALA A 22 -2.94 -6.55 -11.75
N LEU A 23 -4.11 -6.92 -12.28
CA LEU A 23 -4.26 -7.41 -13.65
C LEU A 23 -3.91 -6.33 -14.68
N ALA A 24 -4.34 -5.08 -14.48
CA ALA A 24 -3.96 -3.97 -15.34
C ALA A 24 -2.45 -3.73 -15.33
N VAL A 25 -1.82 -3.70 -14.14
CA VAL A 25 -0.36 -3.58 -14.00
C VAL A 25 0.35 -4.78 -14.61
N CYS A 26 -0.25 -5.97 -14.57
CA CYS A 26 0.34 -7.16 -15.13
C CYS A 26 0.46 -7.15 -16.66
N ALA A 27 -0.39 -6.37 -17.33
CA ALA A 27 -0.37 -6.18 -18.78
C ALA A 27 0.71 -5.19 -19.24
N GLU A 28 1.31 -4.42 -18.32
CA GLU A 28 2.41 -3.51 -18.61
C GLU A 28 3.78 -4.22 -18.55
N PRO A 29 4.80 -3.65 -19.21
CA PRO A 29 6.20 -3.99 -18.94
C PRO A 29 6.51 -3.86 -17.44
N VAL A 30 7.42 -4.71 -16.95
CA VAL A 30 7.86 -4.63 -15.55
C VAL A 30 8.53 -3.28 -15.31
N ALA A 31 7.94 -2.50 -14.41
CA ALA A 31 8.49 -1.21 -13.99
C ALA A 31 9.88 -1.39 -13.37
N ASP A 32 10.77 -0.43 -13.60
CA ASP A 32 12.07 -0.42 -12.93
C ASP A 32 11.93 -0.21 -11.41
N GLN A 33 13.04 -0.38 -10.69
CA GLN A 33 13.05 -0.29 -9.23
C GLN A 33 12.58 1.09 -8.71
N ARG A 34 12.91 2.18 -9.41
CA ARG A 34 12.56 3.55 -8.98
C ARG A 34 11.06 3.77 -9.14
N ALA A 35 10.48 3.33 -10.25
CA ALA A 35 9.05 3.37 -10.50
C ALA A 35 8.26 2.49 -9.52
N GLN A 36 8.75 1.29 -9.21
CA GLN A 36 8.17 0.43 -8.18
C GLN A 36 8.17 1.09 -6.80
N LEU A 37 9.29 1.72 -6.41
CA LEU A 37 9.39 2.46 -5.15
C LEU A 37 8.44 3.66 -5.12
N ALA A 38 8.36 4.44 -6.21
CA ALA A 38 7.42 5.55 -6.34
C ALA A 38 5.98 5.09 -6.12
N LEU A 39 5.55 4.00 -6.77
CA LEU A 39 4.21 3.43 -6.62
C LEU A 39 3.96 2.92 -5.20
N ALA A 40 4.95 2.26 -4.57
CA ALA A 40 4.84 1.76 -3.21
C ALA A 40 4.69 2.90 -2.19
N VAL A 41 5.51 3.95 -2.31
CA VAL A 41 5.42 5.14 -1.44
C VAL A 41 4.10 5.87 -1.67
N TRP A 42 3.65 5.97 -2.92
CA TRP A 42 2.39 6.63 -3.25
C TRP A 42 1.18 5.89 -2.66
N GLN A 43 1.13 4.56 -2.80
CA GLN A 43 0.10 3.73 -2.18
C GLN A 43 0.12 3.87 -0.65
N LEU A 44 1.30 3.81 -0.03
CA LEU A 44 1.44 3.98 1.42
C LEU A 44 0.96 5.36 1.90
N ARG A 45 1.25 6.43 1.14
CA ARG A 45 0.73 7.79 1.45
C ARG A 45 -0.80 7.81 1.50
N HIS A 46 -1.46 7.18 0.53
CA HIS A 46 -2.94 7.09 0.53
C HIS A 46 -3.46 6.26 1.69
N VAL A 47 -2.83 5.13 2.01
CA VAL A 47 -3.24 4.30 3.15
C VAL A 47 -3.09 5.06 4.47
N VAL A 48 -1.96 5.72 4.69
CA VAL A 48 -1.68 6.49 5.91
C VAL A 48 -2.64 7.67 6.05
N ALA A 49 -3.11 8.25 4.94
CA ALA A 49 -4.11 9.31 4.97
C ALA A 49 -5.49 8.86 5.48
N LEU A 50 -5.78 7.55 5.48
CA LEU A 50 -7.01 6.97 6.05
C LEU A 50 -6.97 6.85 7.58
N LEU A 51 -5.79 7.06 8.16
CA LEU A 51 -5.56 6.96 9.60
C LEU A 51 -5.67 8.33 10.26
N ASP A 52 -6.14 8.30 11.51
CA ASP A 52 -6.01 9.43 12.42
C ASP A 52 -4.55 9.80 12.62
N GLU A 53 -4.28 11.09 12.76
CA GLU A 53 -2.93 11.63 12.87
C GLU A 53 -2.11 10.94 13.98
N SER A 54 -2.72 10.71 15.14
CA SER A 54 -2.10 10.03 16.29
C SER A 54 -1.67 8.60 16.00
N ALA A 55 -2.33 7.92 15.07
CA ALA A 55 -2.04 6.53 14.70
C ALA A 55 -0.95 6.40 13.61
N ARG A 56 -0.72 7.45 12.81
CA ARG A 56 0.14 7.38 11.60
C ARG A 56 1.57 6.94 11.90
N ARG A 57 2.18 7.49 12.96
CA ARG A 57 3.57 7.18 13.33
C ARG A 57 3.73 5.72 13.75
N GLY A 58 2.84 5.23 14.59
CA GLY A 58 2.85 3.83 15.04
C GLY A 58 2.59 2.86 13.90
N PHE A 59 1.69 3.21 12.97
CA PHE A 59 1.42 2.44 11.76
C PHE A 59 2.66 2.34 10.85
N LEU A 60 3.28 3.47 10.52
CA LEU A 60 4.48 3.50 9.69
C LEU A 60 5.64 2.71 10.30
N PHE A 61 5.83 2.82 11.62
CA PHE A 61 6.83 2.03 12.33
C PHE A 61 6.55 0.52 12.22
N ARG A 62 5.30 0.09 12.36
CA ARG A 62 4.92 -1.32 12.17
C ARG A 62 5.17 -1.80 10.74
N VAL A 63 4.85 -0.99 9.73
CA VAL A 63 5.14 -1.27 8.32
C VAL A 63 6.64 -1.48 8.13
N TRP A 64 7.47 -0.55 8.61
CA TRP A 64 8.92 -0.67 8.54
C TRP A 64 9.44 -1.92 9.26
N GLN A 65 8.98 -2.17 10.50
CA GLN A 65 9.40 -3.32 11.29
C GLN A 65 9.09 -4.65 10.60
N HIS A 66 7.91 -4.76 9.99
CA HIS A 66 7.52 -5.95 9.25
C HIS A 66 8.37 -6.17 8.00
N ARG A 67 8.50 -5.14 7.17
CA ARG A 67 9.23 -5.23 5.88
C ARG A 67 10.73 -5.45 6.07
N THR A 68 11.28 -5.05 7.20
CA THR A 68 12.69 -5.25 7.56
C THR A 68 12.92 -6.41 8.52
N ALA A 69 11.91 -7.25 8.77
CA ALA A 69 11.97 -8.32 9.77
C ALA A 69 13.12 -9.30 9.51
N ALA A 70 13.38 -9.64 8.24
CA ALA A 70 14.45 -10.56 7.84
C ALA A 70 15.85 -9.93 7.80
N LEU A 71 15.97 -8.61 8.01
CA LEU A 71 17.24 -7.90 7.97
C LEU A 71 17.92 -7.88 9.33
N SER A 72 19.24 -8.11 9.34
CA SER A 72 20.11 -7.88 10.49
C SER A 72 20.16 -6.39 10.88
N PRO A 73 20.61 -6.05 12.11
CA PRO A 73 20.77 -4.65 12.53
C PRO A 73 21.63 -3.82 11.57
N ALA A 74 22.77 -4.36 11.11
CA ALA A 74 23.65 -3.66 10.17
C ALA A 74 22.97 -3.39 8.81
N GLN A 75 22.19 -4.36 8.31
CA GLN A 75 21.42 -4.18 7.07
C GLN A 75 20.31 -3.13 7.22
N ARG A 76 19.66 -3.05 8.39
CA ARG A 76 18.66 -2.00 8.67
C ARG A 76 19.31 -0.61 8.71
N THR A 77 20.49 -0.48 9.30
CA THR A 77 21.23 0.79 9.30
C THR A 77 21.62 1.21 7.89
N ALA A 78 22.16 0.30 7.08
CA ALA A 78 22.49 0.57 5.68
C ALA A 78 21.25 0.96 4.87
N LEU A 79 20.11 0.33 5.14
CA LEU A 79 18.83 0.65 4.52
C LEU A 79 18.37 2.07 4.84
N CYS A 80 18.55 2.55 6.08
CA CYS A 80 18.24 3.94 6.44
C CYS A 80 19.04 4.97 5.61
N THR A 81 20.33 4.69 5.35
CA THR A 81 21.15 5.55 4.49
C THR A 81 20.62 5.61 3.07
N ARG A 82 20.34 4.45 2.45
CA ARG A 82 19.74 4.40 1.10
C ARG A 82 18.34 5.04 1.06
N GLY A 83 17.56 4.84 2.12
CA GLY A 83 16.23 5.44 2.27
C GLY A 83 16.29 6.96 2.15
N ALA A 84 17.25 7.59 2.83
CA ALA A 84 17.47 9.04 2.75
C ALA A 84 17.79 9.52 1.33
N GLU A 85 18.58 8.76 0.57
CA GLU A 85 18.88 9.04 -0.84
C GLU A 85 17.63 8.90 -1.74
N THR A 86 16.69 8.04 -1.35
CA THR A 86 15.43 7.80 -2.07
C THR A 86 14.24 8.63 -1.59
N CYS A 87 14.40 9.50 -0.58
CA CYS A 87 13.31 10.34 -0.04
C CYS A 87 12.61 11.21 -1.11
N THR A 88 13.32 11.51 -2.20
CA THR A 88 12.83 12.31 -3.34
C THR A 88 12.21 11.46 -4.46
N VAL A 89 11.94 10.17 -4.24
CA VAL A 89 11.44 9.25 -5.29
C VAL A 89 10.13 9.71 -5.94
N LEU A 90 9.35 10.55 -5.26
CA LEU A 90 8.12 11.16 -5.78
C LEU A 90 8.28 12.61 -6.23
N ALA A 91 9.49 13.19 -6.18
CA ALA A 91 9.73 14.57 -6.60
C ALA A 91 9.43 14.77 -8.09
N ASP A 92 9.72 13.75 -8.91
CA ASP A 92 9.47 13.74 -10.35
C ASP A 92 8.02 13.31 -10.69
N GLY A 93 7.18 13.10 -9.67
CA GLY A 93 5.82 12.60 -9.83
C GLY A 93 5.75 11.07 -9.90
N LEU A 94 4.60 10.57 -10.37
CA LEU A 94 4.39 9.14 -10.62
C LEU A 94 4.95 8.74 -11.98
N PRO A 95 5.41 7.49 -12.13
CA PRO A 95 5.77 6.97 -13.45
C PRO A 95 4.57 7.06 -14.41
N ALA A 96 4.87 7.20 -15.70
CA ALA A 96 3.84 7.14 -16.72
C ALA A 96 3.13 5.77 -16.67
N MET A 97 1.81 5.79 -16.74
CA MET A 97 0.95 4.61 -16.66
C MET A 97 -0.05 4.65 -17.80
N SER A 98 -0.43 3.49 -18.34
CA SER A 98 -1.51 3.45 -19.31
C SER A 98 -2.84 3.91 -18.68
N PRO A 99 -3.81 4.31 -19.51
CA PRO A 99 -5.14 4.65 -19.02
C PRO A 99 -5.82 3.52 -18.24
N ALA A 100 -5.51 2.26 -18.53
CA ALA A 100 -6.06 1.12 -17.81
C ALA A 100 -5.52 1.05 -16.38
N VAL A 101 -4.21 1.21 -16.20
CA VAL A 101 -3.57 1.24 -14.88
C VAL A 101 -4.03 2.45 -14.06
N GLN A 102 -4.14 3.63 -14.69
CA GLN A 102 -4.66 4.84 -14.03
C GLN A 102 -6.08 4.61 -13.48
N ARG A 103 -7.00 4.09 -14.31
CA ARG A 103 -8.37 3.76 -13.87
C ARG A 103 -8.39 2.70 -12.77
N GLY A 104 -7.54 1.68 -12.88
CA GLY A 104 -7.39 0.65 -11.85
C GLY A 104 -6.99 1.25 -10.50
N TRP A 105 -6.05 2.20 -10.50
CA TRP A 105 -5.63 2.89 -9.29
C TRP A 105 -6.73 3.77 -8.71
N ASP A 106 -7.44 4.53 -9.54
CA ASP A 106 -8.57 5.36 -9.09
C ASP A 106 -9.69 4.52 -8.48
N GLY A 107 -10.01 3.38 -9.11
CA GLY A 107 -10.99 2.41 -8.61
C GLY A 107 -10.56 1.83 -7.27
N TYR A 108 -9.33 1.31 -7.21
CA TYR A 108 -8.73 0.77 -5.99
C TYR A 108 -8.75 1.77 -4.82
N LEU A 109 -8.25 3.00 -5.02
CA LEU A 109 -8.17 4.00 -3.96
C LEU A 109 -9.55 4.46 -3.50
N ARG A 110 -10.51 4.56 -4.41
CA ARG A 110 -11.91 4.89 -4.08
C ARG A 110 -12.55 3.79 -3.22
N THR A 111 -12.39 2.53 -3.62
CA THR A 111 -12.89 1.38 -2.87
C THR A 111 -12.23 1.28 -1.51
N LEU A 112 -10.90 1.42 -1.43
CA LEU A 112 -10.17 1.41 -0.17
C LEU A 112 -10.66 2.48 0.81
N ARG A 113 -10.87 3.72 0.34
CA ARG A 113 -11.43 4.80 1.17
C ARG A 113 -12.80 4.45 1.71
N ARG A 114 -13.71 3.97 0.84
CA ARG A 114 -15.07 3.56 1.23
C ARG A 114 -15.04 2.42 2.25
N THR A 115 -14.24 1.38 1.99
CA THR A 115 -14.09 0.23 2.87
C THR A 115 -13.50 0.62 4.23
N ALA A 116 -12.48 1.49 4.26
CA ALA A 116 -11.92 1.98 5.52
C ALA A 116 -12.93 2.76 6.38
N LEU A 117 -13.80 3.56 5.74
CA LEU A 117 -14.90 4.25 6.44
C LEU A 117 -15.92 3.24 6.99
N ALA A 118 -16.27 2.21 6.23
CA ALA A 118 -17.18 1.15 6.68
C ALA A 118 -16.61 0.36 7.86
N TRP A 119 -15.34 -0.03 7.80
CA TRP A 119 -14.63 -0.69 8.91
C TRP A 119 -14.64 0.17 10.17
N ARG A 120 -14.40 1.47 10.03
CA ARG A 120 -14.43 2.41 11.15
C ARG A 120 -15.82 2.52 11.77
N ALA A 121 -16.87 2.58 10.96
CA ALA A 121 -18.26 2.62 11.44
C ALA A 121 -18.70 1.31 12.12
N GLY A 122 -18.03 0.21 11.81
CA GLY A 122 -18.22 -1.11 12.42
C GLY A 122 -17.28 -1.42 13.57
N ASP A 123 -16.54 -0.44 14.10
CA ASP A 123 -15.55 -0.61 15.20
C ASP A 123 -14.45 -1.66 14.92
N ALA A 124 -14.17 -1.93 13.64
CA ALA A 124 -13.12 -2.87 13.24
C ALA A 124 -11.71 -2.31 13.48
N PRO A 125 -10.68 -3.16 13.62
CA PRO A 125 -9.30 -2.71 13.82
C PRO A 125 -8.67 -2.19 12.52
N VAL A 126 -9.11 -1.01 12.07
CA VAL A 126 -8.72 -0.38 10.78
C VAL A 126 -7.21 -0.38 10.55
N ASN A 127 -6.42 -0.05 11.57
CA ASN A 127 -4.95 -0.04 11.46
C ASN A 127 -4.37 -1.40 11.08
N TYR A 128 -4.92 -2.49 11.64
CA TYR A 128 -4.47 -3.85 11.33
C TYR A 128 -4.91 -4.26 9.93
N LEU A 129 -6.17 -3.98 9.57
CA LEU A 129 -6.71 -4.33 8.26
C LEU A 129 -5.99 -3.58 7.12
N LEU A 130 -5.71 -2.29 7.30
CA LEU A 130 -4.94 -1.50 6.33
C LEU A 130 -3.48 -1.97 6.23
N PHE A 131 -2.88 -2.40 7.34
CA PHE A 131 -1.53 -2.93 7.35
C PHE A 131 -1.43 -4.20 6.51
N GLU A 132 -2.32 -5.18 6.78
CA GLU A 132 -2.36 -6.44 6.04
C GLU A 132 -2.64 -6.21 4.56
N HIS A 133 -3.63 -5.36 4.28
CA HIS A 133 -4.01 -5.01 2.92
C HIS A 133 -2.87 -4.36 2.13
N THR A 134 -2.11 -3.46 2.77
CA THR A 134 -0.96 -2.80 2.14
C THR A 134 0.07 -3.81 1.66
N HIS A 135 0.43 -4.77 2.51
CA HIS A 135 1.41 -5.79 2.19
C HIS A 135 0.94 -6.70 1.04
N LEU A 136 -0.29 -7.19 1.11
CA LEU A 136 -0.84 -8.06 0.07
C LEU A 136 -0.97 -7.35 -1.28
N THR A 137 -1.39 -6.08 -1.30
CA THR A 137 -1.52 -5.31 -2.54
C THR A 137 -0.15 -5.10 -3.20
N LEU A 138 0.89 -4.68 -2.48
CA LEU A 138 2.21 -4.43 -3.09
C LEU A 138 2.83 -5.70 -3.71
N ARG A 139 2.65 -6.85 -3.07
CA ARG A 139 3.03 -8.15 -3.64
C ARG A 139 2.32 -8.44 -4.96
N ARG A 140 1.03 -8.14 -5.07
CA ARG A 140 0.26 -8.30 -6.33
C ARG A 140 0.73 -7.35 -7.42
N LEU A 141 1.21 -6.16 -7.05
CA LEU A 141 1.77 -5.17 -7.97
C LEU A 141 3.21 -5.46 -8.40
N ARG A 142 3.73 -6.66 -8.10
CA ARG A 142 5.09 -7.11 -8.43
C ARG A 142 6.18 -6.26 -7.78
N VAL A 143 5.89 -5.57 -6.67
CA VAL A 143 6.90 -4.83 -5.90
C VAL A 143 7.73 -5.84 -5.09
N PRO A 144 9.06 -5.92 -5.29
CA PRO A 144 9.89 -6.85 -4.53
C PRO A 144 9.99 -6.46 -3.05
N PRO A 145 10.13 -7.41 -2.11
CA PRO A 145 10.29 -7.11 -0.68
C PRO A 145 11.46 -6.16 -0.38
N ALA A 146 12.56 -6.26 -1.15
CA ALA A 146 13.71 -5.36 -1.01
C ALA A 146 13.40 -3.90 -1.35
N VAL A 147 12.40 -3.67 -2.22
CA VAL A 147 11.89 -2.32 -2.56
C VAL A 147 10.88 -1.88 -1.51
N GLU A 148 10.00 -2.76 -1.04
CA GLU A 148 9.06 -2.42 0.04
C GLU A 148 9.79 -1.95 1.31
N ALA A 149 10.95 -2.53 1.61
CA ALA A 149 11.72 -2.22 2.81
C ALA A 149 12.38 -0.83 2.81
N LEU A 150 12.56 -0.21 1.62
CA LEU A 150 13.07 1.16 1.47
C LEU A 150 12.02 2.21 1.89
#